data_AF-M1BSL0-F1
#
_entry.id   AF-M1BSL0-F1
#
_cell.length_a   1.000
_cell.length_b   1.000
_cell.length_c   1.000
_cell.angle_alpha   90.00
_cell.angle_beta   90.00
_cell.angle_gamma   90.00
#
_symmetry.space_group_name_H-M   'P 1'
#
loop_
_entity.id
_entity.type
_entity.pdbx_description
1 polymer ?
#
loop_
_entity_poly.entity_id
_entity_poly.type
_entity_poly.pdbx_seq_one_letter_code
_entity_poly.pdbx_strand_id
1 'polypeptide(L)' 'MASIVGSKQAEQLKQDGNHYFQKNRFGAAIDAYTEAITLCPNVPIYWTNRALCHRKRKYVFLRSLFVRFDGMFVDVFAVL' A
#
# COMPACT_ATOMS: atom_id res chain seq x y z
N MET A 1 21.66 -4.15 21.10
CA MET A 1 20.67 -5.16 20.63
C MET A 1 19.30 -4.53 20.33
N ALA A 2 19.25 -3.43 19.58
CA ALA A 2 18.04 -2.60 19.42
C ALA A 2 17.09 -3.02 18.27
N SER A 3 17.27 -4.20 17.66
CA SER A 3 16.71 -4.45 16.31
C SER A 3 15.63 -5.54 16.22
N ILE A 4 15.24 -6.18 17.33
CA ILE A 4 14.31 -7.34 17.28
C ILE A 4 12.87 -6.95 17.62
N VAL A 5 12.65 -6.02 18.56
CA VAL A 5 11.31 -5.65 19.05
C VAL A 5 10.55 -4.80 18.03
N GLY A 6 11.19 -3.78 17.45
CA GLY A 6 10.58 -2.95 16.41
C GLY A 6 10.17 -3.74 15.16
N SER A 7 10.95 -4.78 14.82
CA SER A 7 10.68 -5.66 13.68
C SER A 7 9.40 -6.47 13.86
N LYS A 8 9.14 -7.02 15.07
CA LYS A 8 7.90 -7.76 15.36
C LYS A 8 6.65 -6.88 15.28
N GLN A 9 6.69 -5.68 15.85
CA GLN A 9 5.55 -4.76 15.77
C GLN A 9 5.32 -4.25 14.35
N ALA A 10 6.39 -3.90 13.62
CA ALA A 10 6.27 -3.47 12.23
C ALA A 10 5.73 -4.60 11.32
N GLU A 11 6.08 -5.85 11.61
CA GLU A 11 5.54 -7.02 10.91
C GLU A 11 4.04 -7.24 11.22
N GLN A 12 3.60 -7.02 12.46
CA GLN A 12 2.17 -7.03 12.80
C GLN A 12 1.39 -5.93 12.07
N LEU A 13 1.90 -4.69 12.08
CA LEU A 13 1.30 -3.57 11.35
C LEU A 13 1.22 -3.82 9.85
N LYS A 14 2.22 -4.53 9.28
CA LYS A 14 2.17 -4.97 7.88
C LYS A 14 1.03 -5.97 7.64
N GLN A 15 0.85 -6.94 8.55
CA GLN A 15 -0.24 -7.91 8.46
C GLN A 15 -1.61 -7.23 8.57
N ASP A 16 -1.75 -6.29 9.50
CA ASP A 16 -2.96 -5.47 9.63
C ASP A 16 -3.22 -4.63 8.37
N GLY A 17 -2.18 -3.98 7.83
CA GLY A 17 -2.24 -3.28 6.56
C GLY A 17 -2.71 -4.17 5.40
N ASN A 18 -2.19 -5.39 5.31
CA ASN A 18 -2.61 -6.38 4.31
C ASN A 18 -4.09 -6.78 4.49
N HIS A 19 -4.54 -6.94 5.74
CA HIS A 19 -5.93 -7.25 6.04
C HIS A 19 -6.87 -6.09 5.66
N TYR A 20 -6.49 -4.84 5.92
CA TYR A 20 -7.23 -3.67 5.46
C TYR A 20 -7.22 -3.54 3.93
N PHE A 21 -6.10 -3.89 3.28
CA PHE A 21 -5.98 -3.90 1.83
C PHE A 21 -6.94 -4.90 1.18
N GLN A 22 -7.06 -6.11 1.73
CA GLN A 22 -8.03 -7.12 1.26
C GLN A 22 -9.48 -6.65 1.45
N LYS A 23 -9.75 -5.88 2.51
CA LYS A 23 -11.06 -5.26 2.76
C LYS A 23 -11.34 -4.01 1.91
N ASN A 24 -10.48 -3.68 0.93
CA ASN A 24 -10.53 -2.45 0.14
C ASN A 24 -10.46 -1.15 0.97
N ARG A 25 -10.04 -1.23 2.24
CA ARG A 25 -9.87 -0.08 3.14
C ARG A 25 -8.47 0.49 2.98
N PHE A 26 -8.17 1.03 1.80
CA PHE A 26 -6.83 1.51 1.47
C PHE A 26 -6.34 2.66 2.37
N GLY A 27 -7.23 3.50 2.90
CA GLY A 27 -6.86 4.56 3.86
C GLY A 27 -6.23 4.00 5.13
N ALA A 28 -6.96 3.12 5.83
CA ALA A 28 -6.46 2.46 7.04
C ALA A 28 -5.20 1.62 6.79
N ALA A 29 -5.10 1.00 5.61
CA ALA A 29 -3.89 0.27 5.21
C ALA A 29 -2.67 1.22 5.11
N ILE A 30 -2.83 2.40 4.52
CA ILE A 30 -1.77 3.41 4.40
C ILE A 30 -1.29 3.88 5.77
N ASP A 31 -2.21 4.11 6.72
CA ASP A 31 -1.87 4.53 8.08
C ASP A 31 -1.05 3.43 8.79
N ALA A 32 -1.50 2.17 8.72
CA ALA A 32 -0.78 1.04 9.30
C ALA A 32 0.64 0.86 8.71
N TYR A 33 0.81 0.99 7.39
CA TYR A 33 2.15 0.94 6.80
C TYR A 33 3.00 2.16 7.18
N THR A 34 2.39 3.31 7.43
CA THR A 34 3.12 4.52 7.84
C THR A 34 3.64 4.37 9.27
N GLU A 35 2.87 3.77 10.18
CA GLU A 35 3.34 3.39 11.52
C GLU A 35 4.43 2.31 11.45
N ALA A 36 4.33 1.34 10.53
CA ALA A 36 5.39 0.35 10.34
C ALA A 36 6.72 1.01 9.89
N ILE A 37 6.63 2.04 9.03
CA ILE A 37 7.79 2.82 8.55
C ILE A 37 8.41 3.63 9.70
N THR A 38 7.62 4.23 10.59
CA THR A 38 8.18 5.00 11.72
C THR A 38 8.93 4.10 12.70
N LEU A 39 8.45 2.86 12.90
CA LEU A 39 9.14 1.86 13.72
C LEU A 39 10.38 1.29 13.04
N CYS A 40 10.31 1.03 11.75
CA CYS A 40 11.34 0.33 10.98
C CYS A 40 11.50 0.96 9.58
N PRO A 41 12.19 2.11 9.48
CA PRO A 41 12.40 2.77 8.19
C PRO A 41 13.36 2.00 7.27
N ASN A 42 14.11 1.03 7.82
CA ASN A 42 15.11 0.24 7.10
C ASN A 42 14.49 -0.84 6.18
N VAL A 43 13.17 -1.04 6.25
CA VAL A 43 12.49 -2.08 5.46
C VAL A 43 11.80 -1.43 4.24
N PRO A 44 12.28 -1.65 3.01
CA PRO A 44 11.71 -1.05 1.80
C PRO A 44 10.30 -1.58 1.47
N ILE A 45 9.94 -2.75 1.98
CA ILE A 45 8.65 -3.43 1.72
C ILE A 45 7.46 -2.55 2.15
N TYR A 46 7.57 -1.81 3.25
CA TYR A 46 6.47 -0.97 3.75
C TYR A 46 6.16 0.18 2.80
N TRP A 47 7.19 0.77 2.19
CA TRP A 47 7.04 1.84 1.20
C TRP A 47 6.36 1.33 -0.07
N THR A 48 6.76 0.15 -0.56
CA THR A 48 6.16 -0.50 -1.72
C THR A 48 4.69 -0.82 -1.48
N ASN A 49 4.35 -1.38 -0.31
CA ASN A 49 2.97 -1.70 0.04
C ASN A 49 2.09 -0.44 0.16
N ARG A 50 2.63 0.64 0.73
CA ARG A 50 1.94 1.95 0.76
C ARG A 50 1.68 2.48 -0.65
N ALA A 51 2.66 2.41 -1.55
CA ALA A 51 2.49 2.81 -2.95
C ALA A 51 1.42 1.97 -3.67
N LEU A 52 1.39 0.65 -3.43
CA LEU A 52 0.35 -0.24 -3.95
C LEU A 52 -1.05 0.15 -3.48
N CYS A 53 -1.20 0.58 -2.22
CA CYS A 53 -2.47 1.08 -1.68
C CYS A 53 -2.94 2.33 -2.43
N HIS A 54 -2.07 3.33 -2.60
CA HIS A 54 -2.40 4.54 -3.36
C HIS A 54 -2.76 4.22 -4.80
N ARG A 55 -1.99 3.33 -5.42
CA ARG A 55 -2.21 2.87 -6.78
C ARG A 55 -3.57 2.18 -6.93
N LYS A 56 -3.90 1.20 -6.08
CA LYS A 56 -5.21 0.52 -6.09
C LYS A 56 -6.37 1.46 -5.80
N ARG A 57 -6.23 2.37 -4.84
CA ARG A 57 -7.24 3.40 -4.56
C ARG A 57 -7.53 4.26 -5.79
N LYS A 58 -6.47 4.67 -6.52
CA LYS A 58 -6.59 5.44 -7.77
C LYS A 58 -7.21 4.62 -8.90
N TYR A 59 -6.85 3.34 -9.06
CA TYR A 59 -7.46 2.47 -10.08
C TYR A 59 -8.93 2.17 -9.83
N VAL A 60 -9.36 1.99 -8.57
CA VAL A 60 -10.79 1.81 -8.25
C VAL A 60 -11.59 3.07 -8.58
N PHE A 61 -11.02 4.25 -8.31
CA PHE A 61 -11.63 5.53 -8.70
C PHE A 61 -11.68 5.69 -10.22
N LEU A 62 -10.57 5.42 -10.92
CA LEU A 62 -10.49 5.49 -12.38
C LEU A 62 -11.42 4.49 -13.07
N ARG A 63 -11.55 3.26 -12.56
CA ARG A 63 -12.46 2.25 -13.13
C ARG A 63 -13.94 2.64 -13.01
N SER A 64 -14.31 3.42 -12.00
CA SER A 64 -15.66 3.97 -11.88
C SER A 64 -15.89 5.18 -12.79
N LEU A 65 -14.81 5.85 -13.23
CA LEU A 65 -14.86 6.98 -14.16
C LEU A 65 -14.67 6.55 -15.64
N PHE A 66 -14.16 5.34 -15.89
CA PHE A 66 -13.89 4.78 -17.22
C PHE A 66 -15.12 4.10 -17.83
N VAL A 67 -16.26 4.81 -17.88
CA VAL A 67 -17.29 4.54 -18.91
C VAL A 67 -17.33 5.66 -19.95
N ARG A 68 -16.67 6.80 -19.72
CA ARG A 68 -16.43 7.82 -20.74
C ARG A 68 -15.15 8.55 -20.41
N PHE A 69 -14.09 8.41 -21.21
CA PHE A 69 -13.30 9.53 -21.69
C PHE A 69 -12.25 9.04 -22.69
N ASP A 70 -12.45 9.47 -23.93
CA ASP A 70 -11.52 9.53 -25.05
C ASP A 70 -10.03 9.47 -24.71
N GLY A 71 -9.38 8.43 -25.24
CA GLY A 71 -8.04 8.47 -25.84
C GLY A 71 -6.95 9.32 -25.18
N MET A 72 -6.34 8.83 -24.09
CA MET A 72 -4.88 8.91 -23.89
C MET A 72 -4.42 8.25 -22.57
N PHE A 73 -3.21 7.69 -22.64
CA PHE A 73 -2.20 7.60 -21.59
C PHE A 73 -2.04 6.31 -20.72
N VAL A 74 -1.11 5.48 -21.22
CA VAL A 74 -0.03 4.71 -20.56
C VAL A 74 -0.36 3.49 -19.69
N ASP A 75 -0.29 2.33 -20.33
CA ASP A 75 0.08 1.03 -19.77
C ASP A 75 1.50 1.03 -19.21
N VAL A 76 1.66 0.96 -17.88
CA VAL A 76 2.86 0.41 -17.23
C VAL A 76 2.43 -0.37 -15.99
N PHE A 77 2.93 -1.59 -15.84
CA PHE A 77 2.70 -2.60 -14.78
C PHE A 77 1.75 -3.77 -15.11
N ALA A 78 2.00 -4.41 -16.26
CA ALA A 78 2.26 -5.85 -16.28
C ALA A 78 3.79 -6.06 -16.32
N VAL A 79 4.30 -7.20 -15.83
CA VAL A 79 5.72 -7.65 -15.78
C VAL A 79 6.49 -7.32 -14.49
N LEU A 80 6.22 -8.11 -13.44
CA LEU A 80 7.13 -9.07 -12.75
C LEU A 80 6.54 -9.46 -11.38
#